data_AF-A0A849HCT5-F1
#
_entry.id   AF-A0A849HCT5-F1
#
_cell.length_a   1.000
_cell.length_b   1.000
_cell.length_c   1.000
_cell.angle_alpha   90.00
_cell.angle_beta   90.00
_cell.angle_gamma   90.00
#
_symmetry.space_group_name_H-M   'P 1'
#
loop_
_entity.id
_entity.type
_entity.pdbx_description
1 polymer ?
#
loop_
_entity_poly.entity_id
_entity_poly.type
_entity_poly.pdbx_seq_one_letter_code
_entity_poly.pdbx_strand_id
1 'polypeptide(L)'
;MAAGCCLVPTACPFPVVAQEDRIVQLEFAHEQAEANYEATLAEVRGREVQYATASQAFDEALARGNEEETNRAYVASSQALGMRTRAERQLEERAQELREARRNLLEARRIYGEDLLAQAASENDPVVQRTIAVFVENNSLEIARLRLLPEPEITLEPLPEYDIEERDGPVELRQKAGLLEFAANRYEEQQTYFQQQLAELLQDQDLFRRSGDFLADRSRFGDRPPVGAQAGQNVPPPEQLDQQIQELETLQEELTRRIETIRTRAAELRRLAGGEWAQ
;
A
#
# COMPACT_ATOMS: atom_id res chain seq x y z
N MET A 1 -8.12 -63.54 25.38
CA MET A 1 -7.08 -62.79 24.64
C MET A 1 -7.80 -61.89 23.64
N ALA A 2 -7.93 -60.61 23.96
CA ALA A 2 -8.59 -59.63 23.10
C ALA A 2 -7.50 -58.80 22.41
N ALA A 3 -7.41 -58.93 21.08
CA ALA A 3 -6.51 -58.12 20.26
C ALA A 3 -7.16 -56.74 20.09
N GLY A 4 -6.58 -55.74 20.75
CA GLY A 4 -6.96 -54.34 20.54
C GLY A 4 -6.42 -53.87 19.19
N CYS A 5 -7.31 -53.68 18.23
CA CYS A 5 -7.04 -52.89 17.03
C CYS A 5 -6.81 -51.44 17.46
N CYS A 6 -5.54 -51.03 17.56
CA CYS A 6 -5.16 -49.64 17.56
C CYS A 6 -5.43 -49.08 16.16
N LEU A 7 -6.61 -48.49 15.97
CA LEU A 7 -6.86 -47.52 14.90
C LEU A 7 -5.90 -46.35 15.14
N VAL A 8 -4.76 -46.35 14.45
CA VAL A 8 -3.92 -45.17 14.33
C VAL A 8 -4.75 -44.17 13.53
N PRO A 9 -5.12 -43.01 14.09
CA PRO A 9 -5.74 -41.97 13.30
C PRO A 9 -4.74 -41.60 12.20
N THR A 10 -5.12 -41.86 10.95
CA THR A 10 -4.51 -41.27 9.77
C THR A 10 -4.69 -39.76 9.92
N ALA A 11 -3.75 -39.14 10.62
CA ALA A 11 -3.64 -37.70 10.73
C ALA A 11 -3.53 -37.17 9.29
N CYS A 12 -4.49 -36.33 8.89
CA CYS A 12 -4.52 -35.69 7.59
C CYS A 12 -3.15 -35.05 7.30
N PRO A 13 -2.39 -35.52 6.30
CA PRO A 13 -0.96 -35.19 6.20
C PRO A 13 -0.68 -33.84 5.51
N PHE A 14 -1.62 -32.91 5.44
CA PHE A 14 -1.43 -31.69 4.65
C PHE A 14 -1.85 -30.42 5.39
N PRO A 15 -0.95 -29.77 6.15
CA PRO A 15 -1.12 -28.37 6.57
C PRO A 15 -1.35 -27.42 5.37
N VAL A 16 -0.91 -27.82 4.18
CA VAL A 16 -1.05 -27.12 2.90
C VAL A 16 -2.51 -26.80 2.55
N VAL A 17 -3.45 -27.74 2.77
CA VAL A 17 -4.86 -27.57 2.35
C VAL A 17 -5.57 -26.46 3.13
N ALA A 18 -5.27 -26.30 4.42
CA ALA A 18 -5.88 -25.26 5.24
C ALA A 18 -5.38 -23.85 4.87
N GLN A 19 -4.16 -23.75 4.30
CA GLN A 19 -3.61 -22.49 3.84
C GLN A 19 -4.17 -22.08 2.47
N GLU A 20 -4.43 -23.04 1.58
CA GLU A 20 -5.08 -22.78 0.29
C GLU A 20 -6.46 -22.14 0.48
N ASP A 21 -7.29 -22.69 1.39
CA ASP A 21 -8.61 -22.12 1.70
C ASP A 21 -8.51 -20.67 2.21
N ARG A 22 -7.50 -20.37 3.03
CA ARG A 22 -7.24 -19.02 3.54
C ARG A 22 -6.80 -18.07 2.43
N ILE A 23 -5.92 -18.51 1.53
CA ILE A 23 -5.46 -17.69 0.39
C ILE A 23 -6.65 -17.34 -0.49
N VAL A 24 -7.52 -18.30 -0.81
CA VAL A 24 -8.72 -18.06 -1.64
C VAL A 24 -9.65 -17.01 -1.00
N GLN A 25 -9.85 -17.06 0.31
CA GLN A 25 -10.65 -16.04 1.03
C GLN A 25 -9.99 -14.64 0.94
N LEU A 26 -8.67 -14.58 1.04
CA LEU A 26 -7.91 -13.32 0.97
C LEU A 26 -7.86 -12.76 -0.46
N GLU A 27 -7.81 -13.61 -1.48
CA GLU A 27 -7.95 -13.21 -2.89
C GLU A 27 -9.31 -12.56 -3.13
N PHE A 28 -10.38 -13.20 -2.68
CA PHE A 28 -11.72 -12.63 -2.79
C PHE A 28 -11.83 -11.28 -2.05
N ALA A 29 -11.24 -11.17 -0.85
CA ALA A 29 -11.22 -9.91 -0.11
C ALA A 29 -10.44 -8.81 -0.84
N HIS A 30 -9.30 -9.15 -1.46
CA HIS A 30 -8.51 -8.21 -2.27
C HIS A 30 -9.29 -7.74 -3.50
N GLU A 31 -9.90 -8.65 -4.27
CA GLU A 31 -10.73 -8.31 -5.44
C GLU A 31 -11.91 -7.41 -5.06
N GLN A 32 -12.55 -7.70 -3.92
CA GLN A 32 -13.64 -6.85 -3.42
C GLN A 32 -13.16 -5.46 -3.03
N ALA A 33 -12.01 -5.35 -2.36
CA ALA A 33 -11.41 -4.07 -2.00
C ALA A 33 -11.01 -3.25 -3.23
N GLU A 34 -10.48 -3.91 -4.26
CA GLU A 34 -10.13 -3.29 -5.55
C GLU A 34 -11.38 -2.72 -6.24
N ALA A 35 -12.45 -3.51 -6.35
CA ALA A 35 -13.71 -3.05 -6.93
C ALA A 35 -14.31 -1.86 -6.16
N ASN A 36 -14.24 -1.86 -4.83
CA ASN A 36 -14.72 -0.76 -3.99
C ASN A 36 -13.88 0.51 -4.20
N TYR A 37 -12.56 0.37 -4.29
CA TYR A 37 -11.65 1.48 -4.56
C TYR A 37 -11.93 2.10 -5.94
N GLU A 38 -12.02 1.28 -6.99
CA GLU A 38 -12.31 1.76 -8.35
C GLU A 38 -13.65 2.49 -8.46
N ALA A 39 -14.70 1.94 -7.82
CA ALA A 39 -16.02 2.58 -7.77
C ALA A 39 -15.97 3.95 -7.08
N THR A 40 -15.22 4.05 -5.98
CA THR A 40 -15.06 5.32 -5.23
C THR A 40 -14.23 6.33 -6.01
N LEU A 41 -13.18 5.88 -6.70
CA LEU A 41 -12.36 6.73 -7.58
C LEU A 41 -13.19 7.33 -8.72
N ALA A 42 -14.08 6.54 -9.32
CA ALA A 42 -15.01 7.01 -10.33
C ALA A 42 -15.98 8.07 -9.77
N GLU A 43 -16.46 7.91 -8.53
CA GLU A 43 -17.28 8.93 -7.86
C GLU A 43 -16.49 10.23 -7.66
N VAL A 44 -15.27 10.17 -7.12
CA VAL A 44 -14.42 11.36 -6.90
C VAL A 44 -14.22 12.14 -8.20
N ARG A 45 -13.86 11.46 -9.30
CA ARG A 45 -13.74 12.09 -10.63
C ARG A 45 -15.03 12.77 -11.08
N GLY A 46 -16.18 12.15 -10.81
CA GLY A 46 -17.49 12.77 -11.05
C GLY A 46 -17.71 14.05 -10.24
N ARG A 47 -17.29 14.07 -8.97
CA ARG A 47 -17.38 15.25 -8.09
C ARG A 47 -16.40 16.35 -8.50
N GLU A 48 -15.21 16.01 -8.96
CA GLU A 48 -14.23 16.97 -9.49
C GLU A 48 -14.79 17.74 -10.68
N VAL A 49 -15.42 17.04 -11.64
CA VAL A 49 -16.06 17.70 -12.79
C VAL A 49 -17.19 18.62 -12.34
N GLN A 50 -18.02 18.20 -11.36
CA GLN A 50 -19.08 19.04 -10.80
C GLN A 50 -18.51 20.31 -10.14
N TYR A 51 -17.44 20.17 -9.36
CA TYR A 51 -16.76 21.30 -8.73
C TYR A 51 -16.14 22.25 -9.77
N ALA A 52 -15.43 21.73 -10.76
CA ALA A 52 -14.83 22.53 -11.82
C ALA A 52 -15.90 23.33 -12.59
N THR A 53 -17.01 22.69 -12.93
CA THR A 53 -18.16 23.35 -13.60
C THR A 53 -18.74 24.47 -12.73
N ALA A 54 -18.93 24.23 -11.43
CA ALA A 54 -19.47 25.23 -10.52
C ALA A 54 -18.50 26.41 -10.28
N SER A 55 -17.19 26.12 -10.23
CA SER A 55 -16.14 27.15 -10.12
C SER A 55 -16.11 28.03 -11.36
N GLN A 56 -16.16 27.44 -12.55
CA GLN A 56 -16.21 28.20 -13.81
C GLN A 56 -17.44 29.11 -13.86
N ALA A 57 -18.61 28.61 -13.46
CA ALA A 57 -19.83 29.42 -13.41
C ALA A 57 -19.71 30.62 -12.44
N PHE A 58 -18.98 30.45 -11.33
CA PHE A 58 -18.69 31.53 -10.40
C PHE A 58 -17.79 32.60 -11.03
N ASP A 59 -16.69 32.19 -11.68
CA ASP A 59 -15.77 33.09 -12.35
C ASP A 59 -16.47 33.87 -13.49
N GLU A 60 -17.33 33.20 -14.26
CA GLU A 60 -18.13 33.84 -15.31
C GLU A 60 -19.14 34.86 -14.75
N ALA A 61 -19.83 34.55 -13.65
CA ALA A 61 -20.77 35.46 -13.01
C ALA A 61 -20.06 36.70 -12.44
N LEU A 62 -18.89 36.47 -11.83
CA LEU A 62 -18.03 37.54 -11.31
C LEU A 62 -17.57 38.47 -12.44
N ALA A 63 -17.14 37.91 -13.58
CA ALA A 63 -16.71 38.69 -14.74
C ALA A 63 -17.83 39.55 -15.36
N ARG A 64 -19.10 39.13 -15.21
CA ARG A 64 -20.28 39.89 -15.68
C ARG A 64 -20.76 40.94 -14.67
N GLY A 65 -20.26 40.93 -13.43
CA GLY A 65 -20.69 41.84 -12.36
C GLY A 65 -22.13 41.59 -11.89
N ASN A 66 -22.65 40.37 -12.04
CA ASN A 66 -24.00 40.01 -11.61
C ASN A 66 -23.98 39.40 -10.20
N GLU A 67 -24.17 40.21 -9.17
CA GLU A 67 -24.07 39.79 -7.77
C GLU A 67 -25.01 38.63 -7.41
N GLU A 68 -26.22 38.57 -7.96
CA GLU A 68 -27.17 37.49 -7.67
C GLU A 68 -26.72 36.15 -8.27
N GLU A 69 -26.17 36.18 -9.49
CA GLU A 69 -25.58 34.98 -10.11
C GLU A 69 -24.29 34.57 -9.39
N THR A 70 -23.44 35.52 -9.00
CA THR A 70 -22.21 35.26 -8.24
C THR A 70 -22.53 34.58 -6.92
N ASN A 71 -23.50 35.09 -6.16
CA ASN A 71 -23.91 34.48 -4.89
C ASN A 71 -24.47 33.06 -5.08
N ARG A 72 -25.28 32.82 -6.11
CA ARG A 72 -25.79 31.48 -6.43
C ARG A 72 -24.67 30.52 -6.83
N ALA A 73 -23.75 30.95 -7.69
CA ALA A 73 -22.63 30.15 -8.14
C ALA A 73 -21.64 29.85 -7.00
N TYR A 74 -21.43 30.80 -6.08
CA TYR A 74 -20.63 30.59 -4.88
C TYR A 74 -21.19 29.51 -3.95
N VAL A 75 -22.51 29.52 -3.72
CA VAL A 75 -23.16 28.48 -2.91
C VAL A 75 -23.03 27.12 -3.60
N ALA A 76 -23.23 27.06 -4.91
CA ALA A 76 -23.09 25.83 -5.68
C ALA A 76 -21.65 25.29 -5.66
N SER A 77 -20.63 26.14 -5.84
CA SER A 77 -19.23 25.74 -5.81
C SER A 77 -18.81 25.29 -4.40
N SER A 78 -19.29 25.97 -3.36
CA SER A 78 -19.04 25.59 -1.95
C SER A 78 -19.66 24.23 -1.61
N GLN A 79 -20.89 23.97 -2.07
CA GLN A 79 -21.53 22.67 -1.89
C GLN A 79 -20.81 21.55 -2.65
N ALA A 80 -20.42 21.82 -3.90
CA ALA A 80 -19.67 20.87 -4.72
C ALA A 80 -18.30 20.54 -4.10
N LEU A 81 -17.59 21.54 -3.57
CA LEU A 81 -16.34 21.35 -2.83
C LEU A 81 -16.55 20.46 -1.62
N GLY A 82 -17.57 20.73 -0.79
CA GLY A 82 -17.87 19.92 0.38
C GLY A 82 -18.21 18.46 0.04
N MET A 83 -18.87 18.20 -1.08
CA MET A 83 -19.11 16.84 -1.58
C MET A 83 -17.82 16.18 -2.07
N ARG A 84 -16.98 16.91 -2.81
CA ARG A 84 -15.69 16.44 -3.31
C ARG A 84 -14.79 16.01 -2.16
N THR A 85 -14.63 16.85 -1.14
CA THR A 85 -13.80 16.54 0.04
C THR A 85 -14.28 15.31 0.81
N ARG A 86 -15.60 15.05 0.87
CA ARG A 86 -16.11 13.82 1.49
C ARG A 86 -15.79 12.58 0.66
N ALA A 87 -15.93 12.68 -0.66
CA ALA A 87 -15.60 11.60 -1.58
C ALA A 87 -14.09 11.30 -1.56
N GLU A 88 -13.24 12.33 -1.50
CA GLU A 88 -11.78 12.19 -1.35
C GLU A 88 -11.42 11.41 -0.06
N ARG A 89 -12.03 11.76 1.08
CA ARG A 89 -11.82 11.00 2.33
C ARG A 89 -12.27 9.55 2.22
N GLN A 90 -13.41 9.29 1.59
CA GLN A 90 -13.87 7.92 1.35
C GLN A 90 -12.90 7.17 0.43
N LEU A 91 -12.34 7.84 -0.57
CA LEU A 91 -11.32 7.24 -1.44
C LEU A 91 -10.06 6.88 -0.66
N GLU A 92 -9.61 7.74 0.26
CA GLU A 92 -8.49 7.45 1.16
C GLU A 92 -8.77 6.22 2.04
N GLU A 93 -9.98 6.11 2.61
CA GLU A 93 -10.40 4.93 3.38
C GLU A 93 -10.37 3.66 2.53
N ARG A 94 -10.92 3.68 1.31
CA ARG A 94 -10.90 2.51 0.40
C ARG A 94 -9.49 2.17 -0.08
N ALA A 95 -8.64 3.17 -0.30
CA ALA A 95 -7.24 2.97 -0.62
C ALA A 95 -6.50 2.26 0.53
N GLN A 96 -6.82 2.60 1.78
CA GLN A 96 -6.28 1.89 2.94
C GLN A 96 -6.78 0.45 3.01
N GLU A 97 -8.07 0.21 2.86
CA GLU A 97 -8.65 -1.15 2.85
C GLU A 97 -8.01 -2.03 1.77
N LEU A 98 -7.81 -1.52 0.55
CA LEU A 98 -7.15 -2.23 -0.54
C LEU A 98 -5.69 -2.57 -0.20
N ARG A 99 -4.94 -1.63 0.38
CA ARG A 99 -3.56 -1.87 0.82
C ARG A 99 -3.49 -2.95 1.91
N GLU A 100 -4.39 -2.89 2.89
CA GLU A 100 -4.45 -3.89 3.96
C GLU A 100 -4.83 -5.27 3.43
N ALA A 101 -5.81 -5.36 2.52
CA ALA A 101 -6.19 -6.62 1.88
C ALA A 101 -5.02 -7.21 1.07
N ARG A 102 -4.32 -6.39 0.30
CA ARG A 102 -3.14 -6.81 -0.46
C ARG A 102 -2.01 -7.29 0.46
N ARG A 103 -1.71 -6.54 1.52
CA ARG A 103 -0.69 -6.93 2.51
C ARG A 103 -1.02 -8.29 3.14
N ASN A 104 -2.25 -8.49 3.58
CA ASN A 104 -2.67 -9.74 4.19
C ASN A 104 -2.56 -10.93 3.22
N LEU A 105 -2.90 -10.71 1.94
CA LEU A 105 -2.75 -11.73 0.89
C LEU A 105 -1.28 -12.06 0.62
N LEU A 106 -0.42 -11.04 0.49
CA LEU A 106 1.03 -11.20 0.31
C LEU A 106 1.65 -11.96 1.50
N GLU A 107 1.30 -11.60 2.72
CA GLU A 107 1.76 -12.28 3.92
C GLU A 107 1.34 -13.75 3.94
N ALA A 108 0.07 -14.06 3.63
CA ALA A 108 -0.41 -15.43 3.57
C ALA A 108 0.31 -16.26 2.49
N ARG A 109 0.54 -15.68 1.31
CA ARG A 109 1.30 -16.31 0.23
C ARG A 109 2.75 -16.54 0.60
N ARG A 110 3.38 -15.60 1.31
CA ARG A 110 4.75 -15.76 1.82
C ARG A 110 4.84 -16.94 2.79
N ILE A 111 3.96 -17.00 3.80
CA ILE A 111 3.90 -18.12 4.75
C ILE A 111 3.70 -19.44 4.01
N TYR A 112 2.79 -19.47 3.05
CA TYR A 112 2.56 -20.64 2.21
C TYR A 112 3.82 -21.06 1.43
N GLY A 113 4.55 -20.10 0.87
CA GLY A 113 5.82 -20.36 0.19
C GLY A 113 6.89 -20.94 1.12
N GLU A 114 7.00 -20.42 2.34
CA GLU A 114 7.93 -20.94 3.35
C GLU A 114 7.58 -22.37 3.77
N ASP A 115 6.30 -22.66 3.94
CA ASP A 115 5.82 -24.01 4.29
C ASP A 115 6.06 -25.01 3.15
N LEU A 116 5.88 -24.60 1.89
CA LEU A 116 6.22 -25.42 0.73
C LEU A 116 7.73 -25.74 0.69
N LEU A 117 8.59 -24.75 0.94
CA LEU A 117 10.04 -24.96 1.00
C LEU A 117 10.45 -25.87 2.15
N ALA A 118 9.85 -25.69 3.33
CA ALA A 118 10.08 -26.56 4.48
C ALA A 118 9.63 -28.00 4.20
N GLN A 119 8.47 -28.17 3.57
CA GLN A 119 7.98 -29.48 3.14
C GLN A 119 8.94 -30.14 2.15
N ALA A 120 9.39 -29.40 1.14
CA ALA A 120 10.34 -29.90 0.14
C ALA A 120 11.67 -30.36 0.75
N ALA A 121 12.16 -29.66 1.79
CA ALA A 121 13.39 -30.02 2.49
C ALA A 121 13.25 -31.31 3.32
N SER A 122 12.05 -31.62 3.81
CA SER A 122 11.76 -32.84 4.58
C SER A 122 11.39 -34.06 3.73
N GLU A 123 10.88 -33.82 2.52
CA GLU A 123 10.42 -34.86 1.61
C GLU A 123 11.61 -35.50 0.89
N ASN A 124 11.57 -36.82 0.68
CA ASN A 124 12.61 -37.55 -0.04
C ASN A 124 12.12 -38.09 -1.40
N ASP A 125 10.80 -38.15 -1.62
CA ASP A 125 10.24 -38.62 -2.89
C ASP A 125 10.45 -37.58 -4.01
N PRO A 126 11.20 -37.91 -5.08
CA PRO A 126 11.46 -36.98 -6.18
C PRO A 126 10.19 -36.57 -6.95
N VAL A 127 9.14 -37.39 -6.94
CA VAL A 127 7.86 -37.04 -7.59
C VAL A 127 7.15 -35.96 -6.78
N VAL A 128 6.99 -36.17 -5.47
CA VAL A 128 6.36 -35.20 -4.56
C VAL A 128 7.12 -33.88 -4.57
N GLN A 129 8.45 -33.93 -4.53
CA GLN A 129 9.25 -32.72 -4.56
C GLN A 129 9.16 -31.96 -5.90
N ARG A 130 8.96 -32.64 -7.04
CA ARG A 130 8.66 -31.97 -8.33
C ARG A 130 7.30 -31.28 -8.29
N THR A 131 6.30 -31.91 -7.68
CA THR A 131 4.99 -31.30 -7.47
C THR A 131 5.10 -30.05 -6.59
N ILE A 132 5.86 -30.11 -5.49
CA ILE A 132 6.11 -28.95 -4.63
C ILE A 132 6.82 -27.82 -5.40
N ALA A 133 7.79 -28.14 -6.27
CA ALA A 133 8.46 -27.14 -7.10
C ALA A 133 7.49 -26.34 -7.99
N VAL A 134 6.47 -26.97 -8.58
CA VAL A 134 5.43 -26.27 -9.33
C VAL A 134 4.64 -25.31 -8.44
N PHE A 135 4.31 -25.70 -7.22
CA PHE A 135 3.63 -24.82 -6.28
C PHE A 135 4.49 -23.65 -5.81
N VAL A 136 5.78 -23.87 -5.54
CA VAL A 136 6.73 -22.81 -5.18
C VAL A 136 6.86 -21.80 -6.32
N GLU A 137 7.00 -22.27 -7.56
CA GLU A 137 7.05 -21.41 -8.75
C GLU A 137 5.77 -20.59 -8.89
N ASN A 138 4.60 -21.23 -8.89
CA ASN A 138 3.31 -20.54 -8.99
C ASN A 138 3.10 -19.51 -7.87
N ASN A 139 3.46 -19.85 -6.63
CA ASN A 139 3.32 -18.93 -5.51
C ASN A 139 4.25 -17.71 -5.66
N SER A 140 5.49 -17.93 -6.10
CA SER A 140 6.46 -16.88 -6.38
C SER A 140 5.96 -15.94 -7.49
N LEU A 141 5.37 -16.50 -8.55
CA LEU A 141 4.75 -15.74 -9.64
C LEU A 141 3.61 -14.84 -9.14
N GLU A 142 2.74 -15.37 -8.28
CA GLU A 142 1.60 -14.60 -7.77
C GLU A 142 2.03 -13.49 -6.79
N ILE A 143 3.02 -13.74 -5.92
CA ILE A 143 3.62 -12.69 -5.07
C ILE A 143 4.17 -11.55 -5.95
N ALA A 144 4.93 -11.93 -6.98
CA ALA A 144 5.52 -10.98 -7.90
C ALA A 144 4.45 -10.18 -8.67
N ARG A 145 3.39 -10.85 -9.15
CA ARG A 145 2.25 -10.21 -9.80
C ARG A 145 1.56 -9.19 -8.88
N LEU A 146 1.31 -9.55 -7.62
CA LEU A 146 0.65 -8.68 -6.64
C LEU A 146 1.51 -7.44 -6.33
N ARG A 147 2.84 -7.56 -6.31
CA ARG A 147 3.77 -6.44 -6.12
C ARG A 147 3.87 -5.51 -7.32
N LEU A 148 3.53 -5.98 -8.52
CA LEU A 148 3.48 -5.16 -9.73
C LEU A 148 2.17 -4.38 -9.87
N LEU A 149 1.14 -4.69 -9.07
CA LEU A 149 -0.10 -3.92 -9.09
C LEU A 149 0.18 -2.50 -8.59
N PRO A 150 -0.33 -1.46 -9.26
CA PRO A 150 -0.15 -0.09 -8.81
C PRO A 150 -0.65 0.04 -7.37
N GLU A 151 0.16 0.68 -6.52
CA GLU A 151 -0.32 1.09 -5.20
C GLU A 151 -1.26 2.28 -5.36
N PRO A 152 -2.33 2.37 -4.55
CA PRO A 152 -3.11 3.59 -4.47
C PRO A 152 -2.18 4.77 -4.19
N GLU A 153 -2.21 5.79 -5.05
CA GLU A 153 -1.27 6.91 -4.96
C GLU A 153 -1.36 7.57 -3.59
N ILE A 154 -0.27 7.48 -2.82
CA ILE A 154 -0.06 8.35 -1.67
C ILE A 154 0.53 9.63 -2.25
N THR A 155 -0.33 10.59 -2.59
CA THR A 155 0.17 11.90 -2.97
C THR A 155 0.84 12.52 -1.74
N LEU A 156 2.16 12.65 -1.78
CA LEU A 156 2.87 13.46 -0.79
C LEU A 156 2.35 14.88 -0.95
N GLU A 157 1.59 15.36 0.03
CA GLU A 157 1.19 16.75 0.06
C GLU A 157 2.45 17.61 -0.09
N PRO A 158 2.41 18.69 -0.89
CA PRO A 158 3.54 19.61 -0.96
C PRO A 158 3.82 20.16 0.43
N LEU A 159 5.09 20.47 0.70
CA LEU A 159 5.48 21.09 1.95
C LEU A 159 4.63 22.36 2.16
N PRO A 160 3.87 22.48 3.26
CA PRO A 160 3.06 23.66 3.45
C PRO A 160 3.96 24.88 3.67
N GLU A 161 3.91 25.81 2.72
CA GLU A 161 4.63 27.08 2.78
C GLU A 161 3.79 28.11 3.52
N TYR A 162 4.06 28.29 4.81
CA TYR A 162 3.44 29.35 5.61
C TYR A 162 4.36 30.55 5.74
N ASP A 163 4.14 31.56 4.91
CA ASP A 163 4.87 32.82 5.02
C ASP A 163 4.49 33.54 6.31
N ILE A 164 5.50 34.12 6.96
CA ILE A 164 5.31 34.96 8.14
C ILE A 164 5.10 36.39 7.64
N GLU A 165 3.90 36.91 7.88
CA GLU A 165 3.55 38.28 7.51
C GLU A 165 3.77 39.21 8.69
N GLU A 166 4.12 40.48 8.44
CA GLU A 166 4.33 41.47 9.51
C GLU A 166 3.09 41.69 10.41
N ARG A 167 1.89 41.38 9.88
CA ARG A 167 0.62 41.47 10.61
C ARG A 167 0.28 40.22 11.42
N ASP A 168 1.06 39.14 11.32
CA ASP A 168 0.81 37.92 12.08
C ASP A 168 1.06 38.19 13.57
N GLY A 169 -0.01 38.13 14.35
CA GLY A 169 0.07 38.18 15.80
C GLY A 169 0.48 36.84 16.39
N PRO A 170 0.67 36.78 17.72
CA PRO A 170 1.00 35.54 18.42
C PRO A 170 -0.02 34.41 18.22
N VAL A 171 -1.29 34.73 17.93
CA VAL A 171 -2.34 33.73 17.72
C VAL A 171 -2.17 33.07 16.35
N GLU A 172 -1.98 33.86 15.30
CA GLU A 172 -1.77 33.42 13.93
C GLU A 172 -0.50 32.57 13.82
N LEU A 173 0.59 33.00 14.46
CA LEU A 173 1.85 32.26 14.51
C LEU A 173 1.68 30.88 15.17
N ARG A 174 0.89 30.78 16.25
CA ARG A 174 0.57 29.48 16.90
C ARG A 174 -0.29 28.60 16.02
N GLN A 175 -1.27 29.16 15.30
CA GLN A 175 -2.08 28.39 14.36
C GLN A 175 -1.22 27.82 13.23
N LYS A 176 -0.34 28.65 12.62
CA LYS A 176 0.62 28.20 11.60
C LYS A 176 1.57 27.12 12.13
N ALA A 177 2.07 27.27 13.37
CA ALA A 177 2.89 26.24 14.01
C ALA A 177 2.12 24.91 14.19
N GLY A 178 0.87 24.97 14.66
CA GLY A 178 0.03 23.79 14.82
C GLY A 178 -0.28 23.07 13.50
N LEU A 179 -0.49 23.83 12.42
CA LEU A 179 -0.67 23.25 11.07
C LEU A 179 0.60 22.56 10.57
N LEU A 180 1.78 23.14 10.81
CA LEU A 180 3.06 22.50 10.51
C LEU A 180 3.26 21.22 11.32
N GLU A 181 2.97 21.23 12.61
CA GLU A 181 3.07 20.02 13.46
C GLU A 181 2.13 18.92 12.99
N PHE A 182 0.89 19.28 12.61
CA PHE A 182 -0.05 18.35 12.01
C PHE A 182 0.51 17.73 10.72
N ALA A 183 1.10 18.54 9.83
CA ALA A 183 1.74 18.04 8.61
C ALA A 183 2.94 17.13 8.92
N ALA A 184 3.78 17.48 9.90
CA ALA A 184 4.90 16.63 10.32
C ALA A 184 4.43 15.25 10.79
N ASN A 185 3.37 15.20 11.60
CA ASN A 185 2.79 13.94 12.07
C ASN A 185 2.29 13.07 10.91
N ARG A 186 1.64 13.66 9.89
CA ARG A 186 1.23 12.92 8.68
C ARG A 186 2.43 12.33 7.93
N TYR A 187 3.53 13.08 7.81
CA TYR A 187 4.73 12.54 7.17
C TYR A 187 5.39 11.43 8.01
N GLU A 188 5.32 11.47 9.34
CA GLU A 188 5.80 10.38 10.20
C GLU A 188 4.97 9.09 10.05
N GLU A 189 3.65 9.22 9.93
CA GLU A 189 2.77 8.09 9.61
C GLU A 189 3.15 7.47 8.26
N GLN A 190 3.38 8.31 7.23
CA GLN A 190 3.86 7.84 5.93
C GLN A 190 5.25 7.19 6.00
N GLN A 191 6.17 7.75 6.80
CA GLN A 191 7.49 7.15 7.00
C GLN A 191 7.38 5.76 7.65
N THR A 192 6.53 5.61 8.66
CA THR A 192 6.27 4.33 9.31
C THR A 192 5.70 3.31 8.32
N TYR A 193 4.79 3.74 7.46
CA TYR A 193 4.25 2.91 6.38
C TYR A 193 5.36 2.44 5.43
N PHE A 194 6.22 3.33 4.92
CA PHE A 194 7.30 2.94 4.03
C PHE A 194 8.36 2.04 4.70
N GLN A 195 8.59 2.18 6.00
CA GLN A 195 9.46 1.27 6.76
C GLN A 195 8.87 -0.14 6.82
N GLN A 196 7.57 -0.27 7.02
CA GLN A 196 6.89 -1.57 6.98
C GLN A 196 6.99 -2.20 5.59
N GLN A 197 6.72 -1.43 4.54
CA GLN A 197 6.84 -1.92 3.16
C GLN A 197 8.24 -2.40 2.82
N LEU A 198 9.27 -1.65 3.22
CA LEU A 198 10.66 -2.03 3.01
C LEU A 198 10.98 -3.37 3.72
N ALA A 199 10.54 -3.52 4.97
CA ALA A 199 10.73 -4.76 5.72
C ALA A 199 10.06 -5.96 5.04
N GLU A 200 8.85 -5.78 4.50
CA GLU A 200 8.14 -6.82 3.74
C GLU A 200 8.85 -7.17 2.42
N LEU A 201 9.32 -6.18 1.65
CA LEU A 201 10.05 -6.42 0.40
C LEU A 201 11.36 -7.17 0.62
N LEU A 202 12.07 -6.88 1.72
CA LEU A 202 13.28 -7.61 2.09
C LEU A 202 12.97 -9.08 2.42
N GLN A 203 11.84 -9.34 3.08
CA GLN A 203 11.38 -10.71 3.37
C GLN A 203 10.98 -11.45 2.09
N ASP A 204 10.28 -10.77 1.18
CA ASP A 204 9.93 -11.33 -0.13
C ASP A 204 11.18 -11.63 -0.96
N GLN A 205 12.17 -10.73 -0.97
CA GLN A 205 13.45 -10.94 -1.65
C GLN A 205 14.19 -12.19 -1.12
N ASP A 206 14.23 -12.38 0.20
CA ASP A 206 14.83 -13.58 0.79
C ASP A 206 14.07 -14.85 0.38
N LEU A 207 12.73 -14.82 0.40
CA LEU A 207 11.90 -15.93 -0.08
C LEU A 207 12.19 -16.23 -1.56
N PHE A 208 12.26 -15.21 -2.43
CA PHE A 208 12.59 -15.39 -3.85
C PHE A 208 13.96 -16.01 -4.06
N ARG A 209 14.97 -15.62 -3.28
CA ARG A 209 16.30 -16.24 -3.33
C ARG A 209 16.24 -17.73 -2.94
N ARG A 210 15.59 -18.05 -1.81
CA ARG A 210 15.41 -19.44 -1.35
C ARG A 210 14.64 -20.29 -2.36
N SER A 211 13.55 -19.76 -2.92
CA SER A 211 12.78 -20.41 -3.99
C SER A 211 13.63 -20.63 -5.24
N GLY A 212 14.41 -19.62 -5.65
CA GLY A 212 15.32 -19.71 -6.78
C GLY A 212 16.37 -20.80 -6.61
N ASP A 213 17.03 -20.86 -5.45
CA ASP A 213 18.02 -21.89 -5.11
C ASP A 213 17.41 -23.29 -5.14
N PHE A 214 16.20 -23.44 -4.57
CA PHE A 214 15.45 -24.70 -4.59
C PHE A 214 15.13 -25.16 -6.03
N LEU A 215 14.68 -24.24 -6.90
CA LEU A 215 14.36 -24.54 -8.30
C LEU A 215 15.63 -24.79 -9.15
N ALA A 216 16.75 -24.14 -8.84
CA ALA A 216 18.03 -24.31 -9.51
C ALA A 216 18.71 -25.65 -9.19
N ASP A 217 18.59 -26.14 -7.95
CA ASP A 217 19.11 -27.46 -7.60
C ASP A 217 18.30 -28.58 -8.32
N ARG A 218 17.00 -28.36 -8.54
CA ARG A 218 16.09 -29.29 -9.22
C ARG A 218 16.33 -29.44 -10.72
N SER A 219 16.73 -28.36 -11.39
CA SER A 219 17.02 -28.36 -12.82
C SER A 219 18.23 -29.24 -13.17
N ARG A 220 19.00 -29.71 -12.18
CA ARG A 220 20.07 -30.71 -12.32
C ARG A 220 19.57 -32.16 -12.44
N PHE A 221 18.28 -32.43 -12.20
CA PHE A 221 17.73 -33.80 -12.10
C PHE A 221 16.83 -34.24 -13.26
N GLY A 222 16.85 -33.58 -14.43
CA GLY A 222 16.28 -34.13 -15.66
C GLY A 222 15.95 -33.13 -16.78
N ASP A 223 16.44 -33.41 -17.99
CA ASP A 223 16.41 -32.63 -19.24
C ASP A 223 15.02 -32.32 -19.85
N ARG A 224 13.93 -32.30 -19.07
CA ARG A 224 12.63 -31.85 -19.58
C ARG A 224 11.98 -30.87 -18.61
N PRO A 225 11.81 -29.59 -19.01
CA PRO A 225 10.97 -28.69 -18.25
C PRO A 225 9.55 -29.30 -18.15
N PRO A 226 8.88 -29.15 -16.99
CA PRO A 226 7.52 -29.64 -16.84
C PRO A 226 6.64 -29.06 -17.94
N VAL A 227 6.02 -29.94 -18.72
CA VAL A 227 5.10 -29.56 -19.79
C VAL A 227 3.83 -29.02 -19.13
N GLY A 228 3.75 -27.70 -18.98
CA GLY A 228 2.64 -27.01 -18.32
C GLY A 228 2.94 -25.54 -18.00
N ALA A 229 4.21 -25.19 -17.78
CA ALA A 229 4.63 -23.80 -17.58
C ALA A 229 4.85 -23.09 -18.92
N GLN A 230 3.78 -22.84 -19.67
CA GLN A 230 3.72 -21.68 -20.57
C GLN A 230 3.14 -20.48 -19.81
N ALA A 231 3.63 -20.22 -18.60
CA ALA A 231 3.48 -18.92 -17.98
C ALA A 231 4.54 -18.02 -18.64
N GLY A 232 4.10 -17.18 -19.57
CA GLY A 232 4.98 -16.27 -20.28
C GLY A 232 5.76 -15.39 -19.32
N GLN A 233 7.09 -15.60 -19.28
CA GLN A 233 8.18 -14.61 -19.39
C GLN A 233 8.14 -13.28 -18.61
N ASN A 234 7.19 -13.02 -17.72
CA ASN A 234 7.10 -11.77 -16.96
C ASN A 234 7.10 -12.06 -15.45
N VAL A 235 7.97 -12.96 -14.99
CA VAL A 235 8.41 -12.88 -13.60
C VAL A 235 9.31 -11.65 -13.54
N PRO A 236 8.97 -10.60 -12.78
CA PRO A 236 9.88 -9.49 -12.61
C PRO A 236 11.19 -10.06 -12.07
N PRO A 237 12.33 -9.81 -12.74
CA PRO A 237 13.62 -10.27 -12.24
C PRO A 237 13.82 -9.70 -10.83
N PRO A 238 14.57 -10.39 -9.96
CA PRO A 238 14.90 -9.90 -8.61
C PRO A 238 15.45 -8.46 -8.62
N GLU A 239 16.03 -8.02 -9.74
CA GLU A 239 16.46 -6.65 -10.02
C GLU A 239 15.34 -5.59 -9.87
N GLN A 240 14.06 -5.92 -10.12
CA GLN A 240 12.95 -4.99 -9.92
C GLN A 240 12.63 -4.78 -8.43
N LEU A 241 12.78 -5.81 -7.59
CA LEU A 241 12.63 -5.68 -6.15
C LEU A 241 13.76 -4.81 -5.56
N ASP A 242 14.99 -4.99 -6.07
CA ASP A 242 16.14 -4.14 -5.67
C ASP A 242 15.89 -2.66 -6.02
N GLN A 243 15.30 -2.38 -7.19
CA GLN A 243 14.92 -1.01 -7.58
C GLN A 243 13.85 -0.44 -6.64
N GLN A 244 12.79 -1.20 -6.35
CA GLN A 244 11.74 -0.79 -5.41
C GLN A 244 12.30 -0.52 -4.01
N ILE A 245 13.22 -1.36 -3.53
CA ILE A 245 13.91 -1.16 -2.25
C ILE A 245 14.67 0.18 -2.25
N GLN A 246 15.47 0.45 -3.29
CA GLN A 246 16.23 1.70 -3.40
C GLN A 246 15.34 2.94 -3.49
N GLU A 247 14.23 2.85 -4.22
CA GLU A 247 13.24 3.92 -4.32
C GLU A 247 12.62 4.23 -2.95
N LEU A 248 12.23 3.20 -2.20
CA LEU A 248 11.68 3.35 -0.85
C LEU A 248 12.70 3.90 0.15
N GLU A 249 13.96 3.47 0.09
CA GLU A 249 15.03 4.03 0.92
C GLU A 249 15.22 5.53 0.62
N THR A 250 15.23 5.91 -0.66
CA THR A 250 15.34 7.31 -1.08
C THR A 250 14.16 8.14 -0.57
N LEU A 251 12.94 7.61 -0.68
CA LEU A 251 11.74 8.27 -0.16
C LEU A 251 11.76 8.43 1.37
N GLN A 252 12.28 7.44 2.11
CA GLN A 252 12.42 7.54 3.57
C GLN A 252 13.41 8.65 3.97
N GLU A 253 14.54 8.76 3.28
CA GLU A 253 15.47 9.85 3.51
C GLU A 253 14.83 11.22 3.23
N GLU A 254 14.08 11.33 2.13
CA GLU A 254 13.38 12.57 1.78
C GLU A 254 12.35 12.95 2.84
N LEU A 255 11.53 12.00 3.28
CA LEU A 255 10.54 12.23 4.34
C LEU A 255 11.20 12.66 5.65
N THR A 256 12.31 12.02 6.03
CA THR A 256 13.07 12.39 7.23
C THR A 256 13.49 13.85 7.16
N ARG A 257 14.08 14.28 6.03
CA ARG A 257 14.49 15.68 5.82
C ARG A 257 13.29 16.65 5.84
N ARG A 258 12.15 16.26 5.26
CA ARG A 258 10.92 17.07 5.28
C ARG A 258 10.40 17.24 6.71
N ILE A 259 10.29 16.16 7.49
CA ILE A 259 9.84 16.18 8.89
C ILE A 259 10.73 17.11 9.72
N GLU A 260 12.05 16.98 9.60
CA GLU A 260 13.02 17.83 10.31
C GLU A 260 12.86 19.31 9.96
N THR A 261 12.69 19.62 8.66
CA THR A 261 12.47 20.98 8.17
C THR A 261 11.20 21.60 8.77
N ILE A 262 10.10 20.85 8.72
CA ILE A 262 8.79 21.30 9.24
C ILE A 262 8.87 21.55 10.75
N ARG A 263 9.46 20.62 11.51
CA ARG A 263 9.61 20.75 12.96
C ARG A 263 10.47 21.95 13.35
N THR A 264 11.55 22.19 12.61
CA THR A 264 12.41 23.36 12.81
C THR A 264 11.62 24.65 12.59
N ARG A 265 10.85 24.74 11.50
CA ARG A 265 10.00 25.89 11.19
C ARG A 265 8.89 26.09 12.22
N ALA A 266 8.24 25.02 12.67
CA ALA A 266 7.22 25.08 13.72
C ALA A 266 7.81 25.60 15.05
N ALA A 267 9.01 25.13 15.42
CA ALA A 267 9.72 25.62 16.60
C ALA A 267 10.08 27.11 16.49
N GLU A 268 10.48 27.57 15.31
CA GLU A 268 10.73 29.00 15.05
C GLU A 268 9.47 29.85 15.22
N LEU A 269 8.35 29.44 14.64
CA LEU A 269 7.06 30.13 14.80
C LEU A 269 6.63 30.21 16.28
N ARG A 270 6.81 29.11 17.03
CA ARG A 270 6.56 29.09 18.48
C ARG A 270 7.43 30.09 19.24
N ARG A 271 8.71 30.19 18.88
CA ARG A 271 9.64 31.18 19.46
C ARG A 271 9.17 32.62 19.18
N LEU A 272 8.78 32.91 17.94
CA LEU A 272 8.29 34.23 17.52
C LEU A 272 6.97 34.63 18.19
N ALA A 273 6.10 33.66 18.50
CA ALA A 273 4.83 33.88 19.20
C ALA A 273 4.96 34.25 20.69
N GLY A 274 6.14 34.68 21.15
CA GLY A 274 6.44 35.05 22.54
C GLY A 274 6.73 33.82 23.41
N GLY A 275 7.62 32.95 22.92
CA GLY A 275 7.85 31.60 23.40
C GLY A 275 7.84 31.38 24.92
N GLU A 276 6.84 30.62 25.38
CA GLU A 276 6.85 29.72 26.54
C GLU A 276 5.53 28.90 26.50
N TRP A 277 5.47 27.91 25.58
CA TRP A 277 4.62 26.72 25.72
C TRP A 277 5.46 25.56 26.24
N ALA A 278 6.32 25.85 27.22
CA ALA A 278 7.14 24.88 27.92
C ALA A 278 6.32 24.26 29.06
N GLN A 279 5.34 23.43 28.70
CA GLN A 279 4.85 22.29 29.48
C GLN A 279 3.94 21.43 28.60
#